data_AF-A0A379AJH7-F1
#
_entry.id   AF-A0A379AJH7-F1
#
_cell.length_a   1.000
_cell.length_b   1.000
_cell.length_c   1.000
_cell.angle_alpha   90.00
_cell.angle_beta   90.00
_cell.angle_gamma   90.00
#
_symmetry.space_group_name_H-M   'P 1'
#
loop_
_entity.id
_entity.type
_entity.pdbx_description
1 polymer ?
#
loop_
_entity_poly.entity_id
_entity_poly.type
_entity_poly.pdbx_seq_one_letter_code
_entity_poly.pdbx_strand_id
1 'polypeptide(L)' 'MFGYRSAAPRVRLTTDRLVVRLVHERDAWRMADYYAENRLFFKTVGAGA' A
#
# COMPACT_ATOMS: atom_id res chain seq x y z
N MET A 1 3.69 -33.67 -0.79
CA MET A 1 2.56 -33.04 -0.07
C MET A 1 2.85 -31.55 0.03
N PHE A 2 1.87 -30.73 -0.36
CA PHE A 2 1.97 -29.33 -0.77
C PHE A 2 2.34 -28.38 0.38
N GLY A 3 3.58 -27.88 0.37
CA GLY A 3 3.92 -26.65 1.07
C GLY A 3 3.39 -25.47 0.25
N TYR A 4 2.16 -25.03 0.50
CA TYR A 4 1.66 -23.75 0.01
C TYR A 4 2.48 -22.63 0.65
N ARG A 5 3.69 -22.38 0.14
CA ARG A 5 4.21 -21.01 0.16
C ARG A 5 3.19 -20.24 -0.66
N SER A 6 2.41 -19.41 0.01
CA SER A 6 1.61 -18.37 -0.62
C SER A 6 2.56 -17.54 -1.48
N ALA A 7 2.76 -17.98 -2.72
CA ALA A 7 3.42 -17.21 -3.76
C ALA A 7 2.42 -16.13 -4.17
N ALA A 8 2.05 -15.26 -3.22
CA ALA A 8 1.29 -14.07 -3.50
C ALA A 8 2.06 -13.34 -4.62
N PRO A 9 1.39 -13.00 -5.72
CA PRO A 9 2.08 -12.50 -6.91
C PRO A 9 2.89 -11.26 -6.54
N ARG A 10 4.21 -11.34 -6.64
CA ARG A 10 5.11 -10.22 -6.30
C ARG A 10 5.19 -9.28 -7.50
N VAL A 11 4.09 -8.59 -7.78
CA VAL A 11 4.06 -7.57 -8.84
C VAL A 11 4.82 -6.34 -8.34
N ARG A 12 5.84 -5.94 -9.10
CA ARG A 12 6.65 -4.75 -8.84
C ARG A 12 6.88 -4.02 -10.15
N LEU A 13 6.41 -2.78 -10.22
CA LEU A 13 6.69 -1.85 -11.30
C LEU A 13 7.73 -0.86 -10.79
N THR A 14 8.83 -0.70 -11.52
CA THR A 14 9.92 0.17 -11.11
C THR A 14 10.22 1.15 -12.24
N THR A 15 10.24 2.43 -11.91
CA THR A 15 10.76 3.52 -12.74
C THR A 15 11.95 4.15 -12.03
N ASP A 16 12.65 5.08 -12.68
CA ASP A 16 13.82 5.74 -12.10
C ASP A 16 13.50 6.52 -10.81
N ARG A 17 12.25 6.92 -10.62
CA ARG A 17 11.80 7.74 -9.48
C ARG A 17 10.80 7.05 -8.56
N LEU A 18 10.22 5.93 -8.97
CA LEU A 18 9.12 5.31 -8.24
C LEU A 18 9.19 3.79 -8.29
N VAL A 19 8.89 3.18 -7.15
CA VAL A 19 8.65 1.74 -7.06
C VAL A 19 7.22 1.53 -6.58
N VAL A 20 6.41 0.86 -7.40
CA VAL A 20 5.07 0.41 -7.04
C VAL A 20 5.11 -1.09 -6.86
N ARG A 21 4.64 -1.57 -5.71
CA ARG A 21 4.56 -2.99 -5.40
C ARG A 21 3.25 -3.30 -4.69
N LEU A 22 2.84 -4.56 -4.72
CA LEU A 22 1.75 -5.00 -3.88
C LEU A 22 2.08 -4.81 -2.39
N VAL A 23 1.07 -4.39 -1.63
CA VAL A 23 1.18 -4.16 -0.20
C VAL A 23 1.35 -5.48 0.54
N HIS A 24 2.23 -5.50 1.53
CA HIS A 24 2.36 -6.62 2.46
C HIS A 24 1.83 -6.19 3.82
N GLU A 25 1.34 -7.11 4.64
CA GLU A 25 0.92 -6.86 6.03
C GLU A 25 1.96 -6.09 6.85
N ARG A 26 3.26 -6.28 6.58
CA ARG A 26 4.36 -5.58 7.25
C ARG A 26 4.42 -4.08 6.93
N ASP A 27 3.74 -3.64 5.88
CA ASP A 27 3.68 -2.23 5.47
C ASP A 27 2.51 -1.50 6.14
N ALA A 28 1.64 -2.20 6.87
CA ALA A 28 0.42 -1.65 7.45
C ALA A 28 0.69 -0.46 8.39
N TRP A 29 1.75 -0.54 9.21
CA TRP A 29 2.14 0.57 10.10
C TRP A 29 2.52 1.83 9.31
N ARG A 30 3.30 1.66 8.23
CA ARG A 30 3.74 2.79 7.40
C ARG A 30 2.58 3.43 6.64
N MET A 31 1.60 2.62 6.22
CA MET A 31 0.37 3.14 5.63
C MET A 31 -0.46 3.90 6.68
N ALA A 32 -0.57 3.38 7.89
CA ALA A 32 -1.31 4.03 8.98
C ALA A 32 -0.71 5.41 9.31
N ASP A 33 0.62 5.52 9.42
CA ASP A 33 1.31 6.78 9.65
C ASP A 33 1.03 7.78 8.52
N TYR A 34 1.14 7.33 7.26
CA TYR A 34 0.85 8.18 6.09
C TYR A 34 -0.59 8.71 6.09
N TYR A 35 -1.58 7.86 6.37
CA TYR A 35 -2.98 8.28 6.43
C TYR A 35 -3.27 9.19 7.62
N ALA A 36 -2.63 8.97 8.76
CA ALA A 36 -2.76 9.84 9.93
C ALA A 36 -2.23 11.24 9.65
N GLU A 37 -1.05 11.34 9.02
CA GLU A 37 -0.44 12.62 8.64
C GLU A 37 -1.27 13.36 7.56
N ASN A 38 -1.87 12.62 6.62
CA ASN A 38 -2.61 13.19 5.50
C ASN A 38 -4.13 13.27 5.75
N ARG A 39 -4.59 13.15 7.00
CA ARG A 39 -6.01 13.06 7.36
C ARG A 39 -6.85 14.25 6.85
N LEU A 40 -6.26 15.44 6.78
CA LEU A 40 -6.93 16.64 6.26
C LEU A 40 -7.15 16.57 4.74
N PHE A 41 -6.21 15.99 4.01
CA PHE A 41 -6.31 15.79 2.57
C PHE A 41 -7.41 14.79 2.21
N PHE A 42 -7.55 13.70 2.97
CA PHE A 42 -8.60 12.72 2.74
C PHE A 42 -9.99 13.20 3.18
N LYS A 43 -10.07 14.07 4.19
CA LYS A 43 -11.36 14.60 4.69
C LYS A 43 -12.02 15.58 3.71
N THR A 44 -11.25 16.35 2.94
CA THR A 44 -11.79 17.32 1.97
C THR A 44 -12.20 16.68 0.65
N VAL A 45 -11.56 15.57 0.25
CA VAL A 45 -11.90 14.85 -0.99
C VAL A 45 -13.18 14.00 -0.85
N GLY A 46 -13.50 13.54 0.36
CA GLY A 46 -14.71 12.74 0.63
C GLY A 46 -16.02 13.53 0.84
N ALA A 47 -15.98 14.86 0.79
CA ALA A 47 -17.17 15.71 1.00
C ALA A 47 -17.91 16.07 -0.30
N GLY A 48 -17.50 15.51 -1.44
CA GLY A 48 -18.07 15.78 -2.76
C GLY A 48 -18.33 14.52 -3.60
N ALA A 49 -18.59 13.38 -2.96
CA ALA A 49 -19.03 12.14 -3.59
C ALA A 49 -20.32 11.64 -2.94
#